data_AF-A0A2P2KF65-F1
#
_entry.id   AF-A0A2P2KF65-F1
#
_cell.length_a   1.000
_cell.length_b   1.000
_cell.length_c   1.000
_cell.angle_alpha   90.00
_cell.angle_beta   90.00
_cell.angle_gamma   90.00
#
_symmetry.space_group_name_H-M   'P 1'
#
loop_
_entity.id
_entity.type
_entity.pdbx_description
1 polymer ?
#
loop_
_entity_poly.entity_id
_entity_poly.type
_entity_poly.pdbx_seq_one_letter_code
_entity_poly.pdbx_strand_id
1 'polypeptide(L)'
;MRSKETQCHTGTELRFFAGDWSQIHQCLPHVHNSEKDLDSPGQNSISGYDIILMAETIYSISAQHSLYGLIKKCISSPCGVVYMAAKKHYFGVGGGTHQFLSMVEKDGIMAASLIVEVADGSSNVREVWKFSIK
;
A
#
# COMPACT_ATOMS: atom_id res chain seq x y z
N MET A 1 -23.85 5.72 9.52
CA MET A 1 -24.62 4.56 10.03
C MET A 1 -23.64 3.73 10.88
N ARG A 2 -23.85 3.66 12.19
CA ARG A 2 -22.88 3.16 13.17
C ARG A 2 -22.99 1.63 13.24
N SER A 3 -21.97 0.91 12.81
CA SER A 3 -21.91 -0.55 12.87
C SER A 3 -21.85 -1.01 14.33
N LYS A 4 -22.67 -1.99 14.70
CA LYS A 4 -22.63 -2.63 16.02
C LYS A 4 -21.47 -3.61 16.07
N GLU A 5 -20.50 -3.37 16.94
CA GLU A 5 -19.44 -4.32 17.25
C GLU A 5 -20.03 -5.45 18.12
N THR A 6 -19.86 -6.68 17.65
CA THR A 6 -20.11 -7.89 18.45
C THR A 6 -18.75 -8.42 18.88
N GLN A 7 -18.47 -8.33 20.17
CA GLN A 7 -17.16 -8.66 20.73
C GLN A 7 -17.06 -10.17 20.94
N CYS A 8 -16.19 -10.82 20.16
CA CYS A 8 -15.74 -12.20 20.38
C CYS A 8 -14.26 -12.14 20.74
N HIS A 9 -13.90 -12.64 21.94
CA HIS A 9 -12.53 -12.69 22.41
C HIS A 9 -11.72 -13.78 21.68
N THR A 10 -11.28 -13.44 20.48
CA THR A 10 -10.06 -13.93 19.83
C THR A 10 -9.41 -12.69 19.22
N GLY A 11 -8.17 -12.38 19.58
CA GLY A 11 -7.48 -11.09 19.31
C GLY A 11 -7.16 -10.81 17.84
N THR A 12 -8.15 -10.94 16.95
CA THR A 12 -8.06 -10.63 15.53
C THR A 12 -9.23 -9.72 15.20
N GLU A 13 -8.89 -8.48 14.85
CA GLU A 13 -9.85 -7.48 14.45
C GLU A 13 -9.92 -7.42 12.92
N LEU A 14 -11.13 -7.53 12.36
CA LEU A 14 -11.37 -7.42 10.92
C LEU A 14 -12.22 -6.19 10.65
N ARG A 15 -11.74 -5.30 9.78
CA ARG A 15 -12.43 -4.07 9.38
C ARG A 15 -12.50 -3.97 7.86
N PHE A 16 -13.61 -3.45 7.35
CA PHE A 16 -13.84 -3.22 5.93
C PHE A 16 -13.98 -1.72 5.68
N PHE A 17 -13.33 -1.23 4.63
CA PHE A 17 -13.35 0.17 4.23
C PHE A 17 -13.60 0.28 2.74
N ALA A 18 -14.24 1.35 2.31
CA ALA A 18 -14.45 1.68 0.91
C ALA A 18 -14.28 3.19 0.71
N GLY A 19 -13.68 3.57 -0.40
CA GLY A 19 -13.40 4.97 -0.71
C GLY A 19 -12.31 5.12 -1.75
N ASP A 20 -12.05 6.37 -2.15
CA ASP A 20 -10.98 6.71 -3.07
C ASP A 20 -9.61 6.61 -2.40
N TRP A 21 -8.57 6.22 -3.15
CA TRP A 21 -7.20 6.10 -2.62
C TRP A 21 -6.67 7.39 -2.00
N SER A 22 -7.05 8.55 -2.53
CA SER A 22 -6.62 9.84 -1.98
C SER A 22 -7.24 10.16 -0.62
N GLN A 23 -8.37 9.53 -0.24
CA GLN A 23 -9.14 9.90 0.96
C GLN A 23 -9.33 8.78 1.96
N ILE A 24 -9.22 7.50 1.56
CA ILE A 24 -9.55 6.36 2.42
C ILE A 24 -8.72 6.31 3.71
N HIS A 25 -7.52 6.89 3.71
CA HIS A 25 -6.66 7.04 4.89
C HIS A 25 -7.36 7.71 6.09
N GLN A 26 -8.34 8.59 5.84
CA GLN A 26 -9.11 9.27 6.89
C GLN A 26 -10.00 8.31 7.71
N CYS A 27 -10.31 7.15 7.14
CA CYS A 27 -11.11 6.12 7.79
C CYS A 27 -10.25 5.05 8.47
N LEU A 28 -8.93 5.04 8.24
CA LEU A 28 -8.05 3.97 8.70
C LEU A 28 -7.53 4.26 10.12
N PRO A 29 -7.67 3.30 11.06
CA PRO A 29 -7.40 3.54 12.48
C PRO A 29 -5.92 3.73 12.84
N HIS A 30 -5.01 3.20 12.04
CA HIS A 30 -3.58 3.19 12.33
C HIS A 30 -2.79 4.17 11.47
N VAL A 31 -3.47 5.12 10.82
CA VAL A 31 -2.85 6.09 9.91
C VAL A 31 -2.89 7.47 10.55
N HIS A 32 -1.72 8.04 10.86
CA HIS A 32 -1.61 9.41 11.35
C HIS A 32 -1.38 10.38 10.19
N ASN A 33 -2.13 11.48 10.15
CA ASN A 33 -1.82 12.61 9.28
C ASN A 33 -0.67 13.39 9.90
N SER A 34 0.55 13.15 9.42
CA SER A 34 1.75 13.85 9.81
C SER A 34 1.75 15.30 9.30
N GLU A 35 0.98 16.18 9.94
CA GLU A 35 1.19 17.64 9.84
C GLU A 35 1.07 18.38 11.18
N LYS A 36 0.63 17.75 12.30
CA LYS A 36 0.33 18.52 13.53
C LYS A 36 0.81 18.04 14.90
N ASP A 37 1.35 16.84 15.07
CA ASP A 37 1.66 16.36 16.43
C ASP A 37 3.14 16.06 16.61
N LEU A 38 3.97 17.11 16.70
CA LEU A 38 5.37 17.03 17.16
C LEU A 38 5.55 17.42 18.64
N ASP A 39 4.50 17.88 19.33
CA ASP A 39 4.62 18.50 20.66
C ASP A 39 4.14 17.63 21.84
N SER A 40 3.88 16.34 21.64
CA SER A 40 3.48 15.43 22.74
C SER A 40 4.58 14.42 23.07
N PRO A 41 5.42 14.69 24.09
CA PRO A 41 6.47 13.76 24.51
C PRO A 41 5.82 12.63 25.31
N GLY A 42 5.52 11.50 24.68
CA GLY A 42 5.04 10.34 25.45
C GLY A 42 4.52 9.10 24.73
N GLN A 43 4.30 9.08 23.41
CA GLN A 43 3.84 7.87 22.72
C GLN A 43 4.69 7.53 21.50
N ASN A 44 5.64 6.61 21.70
CA ASN A 44 6.24 5.81 20.62
C ASN A 44 5.21 4.78 20.11
N SER A 45 4.07 5.24 19.57
CA SER A 45 3.18 4.34 18.85
C SER A 45 3.70 4.19 17.43
N ILE A 46 4.19 3.00 17.09
CA ILE A 46 4.44 2.61 15.70
C ILE A 46 3.11 2.77 14.96
N SER A 47 3.01 3.81 14.12
CA SER A 47 1.83 4.09 13.31
C SER A 47 1.97 3.38 11.97
N GLY A 48 0.89 2.78 11.49
CA GLY A 48 0.80 2.13 10.20
C GLY A 48 0.58 0.62 10.30
N TYR A 49 0.63 -0.02 9.14
CA TYR A 49 0.50 -1.45 8.96
C TYR A 49 1.88 -2.04 8.68
N ASP A 50 2.22 -3.11 9.39
CA ASP A 50 3.49 -3.82 9.20
C ASP A 50 3.58 -4.49 7.82
N ILE A 51 2.43 -4.93 7.29
CA ILE A 51 2.34 -5.58 5.99
C ILE A 51 1.18 -4.97 5.21
N ILE A 52 1.47 -4.50 3.99
CA ILE A 52 0.47 -4.13 3.00
C ILE A 52 0.52 -5.15 1.86
N LEU A 53 -0.63 -5.77 1.58
CA LEU A 53 -0.78 -6.70 0.46
C LEU A 53 -1.65 -6.05 -0.61
N MET A 54 -1.18 -6.06 -1.86
CA MET A 54 -1.91 -5.51 -2.99
C MET A 54 -1.74 -6.38 -4.23
N ALA A 55 -2.82 -6.56 -4.98
CA ALA A 55 -2.83 -7.36 -6.20
C ALA A 55 -3.64 -6.66 -7.27
N GLU A 56 -3.09 -6.53 -8.48
CA GLU A 56 -3.79 -5.99 -9.65
C GLU A 56 -4.34 -4.56 -9.44
N THR A 57 -3.62 -3.70 -8.72
CA THR A 57 -4.08 -2.35 -8.34
C THR A 57 -3.42 -1.21 -9.14
N ILE A 58 -2.37 -1.51 -9.93
CA ILE A 58 -1.57 -0.50 -10.64
C ILE A 58 -1.91 -0.38 -12.14
N TYR A 59 -3.02 -0.96 -12.58
CA TYR A 59 -3.42 -0.96 -13.99
C TYR A 59 -3.79 0.43 -14.52
N SER A 60 -4.34 1.29 -13.65
CA SER A 60 -4.76 2.65 -14.00
C SER A 60 -3.63 3.64 -13.72
N ILE A 61 -3.06 4.21 -14.77
CA ILE A 61 -1.96 5.19 -14.68
C ILE A 61 -2.35 6.38 -13.81
N SER A 62 -3.56 6.92 -14.00
CA SER A 62 -4.04 8.10 -13.27
C SER A 62 -4.20 7.86 -11.76
N ALA A 63 -4.42 6.61 -11.35
CA ALA A 63 -4.60 6.24 -9.94
C ALA A 63 -3.29 5.91 -9.22
N GLN A 64 -2.19 5.66 -9.94
CA GLN A 64 -0.92 5.22 -9.36
C GLN A 64 -0.37 6.21 -8.33
N HIS A 65 -0.44 7.52 -8.61
CA HIS A 65 0.01 8.55 -7.67
C HIS A 65 -0.77 8.55 -6.36
N SER A 66 -2.10 8.51 -6.42
CA SER A 66 -2.97 8.47 -5.23
C SER A 66 -2.75 7.19 -4.43
N LEU A 67 -2.60 6.05 -5.11
CA LEU A 67 -2.31 4.76 -4.50
C LEU A 67 -0.95 4.77 -3.78
N TYR A 68 0.10 5.30 -4.43
CA TYR A 68 1.41 5.40 -3.81
C TYR A 68 1.42 6.36 -2.61
N GLY A 69 0.72 7.48 -2.70
CA GLY A 69 0.51 8.39 -1.57
C GLY A 69 -0.19 7.69 -0.40
N LEU A 70 -1.20 6.85 -0.66
CA LEU A 70 -1.86 6.06 0.37
C LEU A 70 -0.91 5.04 1.01
N ILE A 71 -0.14 4.31 0.21
CA ILE A 71 0.84 3.34 0.69
C ILE A 71 1.82 4.00 1.67
N LYS A 72 2.36 5.18 1.33
CA LYS A 72 3.26 5.94 2.19
C LYS A 72 2.64 6.33 3.54
N LYS A 73 1.36 6.72 3.55
CA LYS A 73 0.63 7.04 4.79
C LYS A 73 0.35 5.80 5.65
N CYS A 74 0.17 4.65 5.00
CA CYS A 74 -0.28 3.43 5.65
C CYS A 74 0.84 2.56 6.17
N ILE A 75 2.04 2.61 5.58
CA ILE A 75 3.11 1.69 5.94
C ILE A 75 3.73 2.05 7.29
N SER A 76 3.95 1.04 8.12
CA SER A 76 4.69 1.18 9.37
C SER A 76 6.17 1.50 9.11
N SER A 77 6.75 2.44 9.85
CA SER A 77 8.18 2.79 9.76
C SER A 77 8.93 2.39 11.03
N PRO A 78 10.14 1.80 10.94
CA PRO A 78 10.94 1.55 9.72
C PRO A 78 10.72 0.15 9.10
N CYS A 79 9.99 -0.73 9.78
CA CYS A 79 9.99 -2.17 9.47
C CYS A 79 8.87 -2.61 8.51
N GLY A 80 7.96 -1.72 8.13
CA GLY A 80 6.83 -2.08 7.29
C GLY A 80 7.24 -2.51 5.89
N VAL A 81 6.49 -3.45 5.33
CA VAL A 81 6.73 -4.01 3.99
C VAL A 81 5.46 -4.00 3.15
N VAL A 82 5.61 -3.77 1.85
CA VAL A 82 4.53 -3.93 0.88
C VAL A 82 4.85 -5.07 -0.07
N TYR A 83 3.89 -5.96 -0.30
CA TYR A 83 3.95 -6.94 -1.36
C TYR A 83 2.93 -6.61 -2.44
N MET A 84 3.41 -6.39 -3.66
CA MET A 84 2.60 -6.06 -4.82
C MET A 84 2.69 -7.17 -5.86
N ALA A 85 1.57 -7.82 -6.13
CA ALA A 85 1.42 -8.70 -7.29
C ALA A 85 0.79 -7.92 -8.45
N ALA A 86 1.45 -7.86 -9.60
CA ALA A 86 0.96 -7.11 -10.75
C ALA A 86 1.41 -7.69 -12.09
N LYS A 87 0.68 -7.38 -13.16
CA LYS A 87 1.16 -7.62 -14.52
C LYS A 87 2.28 -6.65 -14.89
N LYS A 88 3.27 -7.13 -15.65
CA LYS A 88 4.33 -6.30 -16.22
C LYS A 88 3.77 -5.18 -17.10
N HIS A 89 2.70 -5.49 -17.84
CA HIS A 89 1.93 -4.54 -18.63
C HIS A 89 0.43 -4.89 -18.67
N TYR A 90 -0.42 -3.87 -18.59
CA TYR A 90 -1.86 -3.96 -18.74
C TYR A 90 -2.28 -3.32 -20.07
N PHE A 91 -2.61 -4.14 -21.07
CA PHE A 91 -3.07 -3.65 -22.37
C PHE A 91 -4.37 -2.83 -22.25
N GLY A 92 -4.49 -1.78 -23.06
CA GLY A 92 -5.64 -0.87 -23.08
C GLY A 92 -5.51 0.30 -22.08
N VAL A 93 -5.42 0.00 -20.79
CA VAL A 93 -5.31 1.02 -19.71
C VAL A 93 -3.88 1.54 -19.50
N GLY A 94 -2.88 0.79 -19.98
CA GLY A 94 -1.50 1.25 -20.12
C GLY A 94 -0.62 1.13 -18.88
N GLY A 95 -1.18 0.86 -17.69
CA GLY A 95 -0.38 0.68 -16.47
C GLY A 95 0.52 -0.56 -16.52
N GLY A 96 1.34 -0.72 -15.48
CA GLY A 96 2.31 -1.83 -15.38
C GLY A 96 3.37 -1.56 -14.34
N THR A 97 4.17 -2.58 -14.04
CA THR A 97 5.19 -2.53 -12.98
C THR A 97 6.28 -1.50 -13.30
N HIS A 98 6.76 -1.44 -14.54
CA HIS A 98 7.81 -0.50 -14.95
C HIS A 98 7.50 0.97 -14.58
N GLN A 99 6.30 1.44 -14.91
CA GLN A 99 5.90 2.83 -14.62
C GLN A 99 5.76 3.08 -13.12
N PHE A 100 5.13 2.14 -12.39
CA PHE A 100 4.95 2.27 -10.96
C PHE A 100 6.29 2.28 -10.22
N LEU A 101 7.22 1.40 -10.60
CA LEU A 101 8.58 1.35 -10.03
C LEU A 101 9.34 2.64 -10.30
N SER A 102 9.29 3.18 -11.52
CA SER A 102 9.93 4.46 -11.85
C SER A 102 9.46 5.61 -10.97
N MET A 103 8.16 5.63 -10.63
CA MET A 103 7.60 6.62 -9.69
C MET A 103 8.13 6.41 -8.26
N VAL A 104 8.19 5.17 -7.78
CA VAL A 104 8.73 4.84 -6.44
C VAL A 104 10.20 5.21 -6.34
N GLU A 105 11.00 4.88 -7.36
CA GLU A 105 12.43 5.17 -7.41
C GLU A 105 12.71 6.67 -7.44
N LYS A 106 11.94 7.45 -8.21
CA LYS A 106 12.05 8.92 -8.26
C LYS A 106 11.71 9.60 -6.94
N ASP A 107 10.70 9.12 -6.22
CA ASP A 107 10.33 9.67 -4.91
C ASP A 107 11.39 9.34 -3.85
N GLY A 108 12.06 8.20 -3.98
CA GLY A 108 13.25 7.87 -3.20
C GLY A 108 12.98 7.35 -1.79
N ILE A 109 11.75 7.44 -1.28
CA ILE A 109 11.35 7.05 0.09
C ILE A 109 11.40 5.52 0.30
N MET A 110 11.09 4.74 -0.73
CA MET A 110 11.07 3.28 -0.66
C MET A 110 12.11 2.65 -1.59
N ALA A 111 12.60 1.48 -1.22
CA ALA A 111 13.36 0.59 -2.07
C ALA A 111 12.43 -0.52 -2.58
N ALA A 112 12.60 -0.94 -3.84
CA ALA A 112 11.86 -2.02 -4.46
C ALA A 112 12.78 -3.21 -4.75
N SER A 113 12.30 -4.43 -4.51
CA SER A 113 12.98 -5.66 -4.91
C SER A 113 12.01 -6.64 -5.57
N LEU A 114 12.41 -7.18 -6.71
CA LEU A 114 11.65 -8.23 -7.40
C LEU A 114 11.78 -9.53 -6.60
N ILE A 115 10.66 -10.12 -6.22
CA ILE A 115 10.60 -11.40 -5.50
C ILE A 115 10.47 -12.56 -6.49
N VAL A 116 9.56 -12.45 -7.45
CA VAL A 116 9.36 -13.47 -8.48
C VAL A 116 8.77 -12.86 -9.74
N GLU A 117 9.25 -13.34 -10.88
CA GLU A 117 8.59 -13.17 -12.18
C GLU A 117 7.92 -14.50 -12.56
N VAL A 118 6.66 -14.43 -12.99
CA VAL A 118 5.87 -15.56 -13.44
C VAL A 118 5.53 -15.35 -14.91
N ALA A 119 6.19 -16.13 -15.77
CA ALA A 119 5.99 -16.15 -17.21
C ALA A 119 5.71 -17.60 -17.65
N ASP A 120 4.45 -17.89 -17.98
CA ASP A 120 4.00 -19.21 -18.46
C ASP A 120 4.05 -19.36 -19.99
N GLY A 121 4.53 -18.32 -20.68
CA GLY A 121 4.62 -18.26 -22.15
C GLY A 121 3.28 -18.15 -22.89
N SER A 122 2.16 -18.09 -22.18
CA SER A 122 0.80 -18.05 -22.77
C SER A 122 -0.09 -16.94 -22.22
N SER A 123 0.24 -16.43 -21.03
CA SER A 123 -0.39 -15.32 -20.34
C SER A 123 0.53 -14.11 -20.26
N ASN A 124 0.00 -12.98 -19.80
CA ASN A 124 0.83 -11.82 -19.45
C ASN A 124 1.83 -12.20 -18.36
N VAL A 125 3.05 -11.70 -18.49
CA VAL A 125 4.08 -11.79 -17.44
C VAL A 125 3.58 -11.08 -16.19
N ARG A 126 3.66 -11.77 -15.06
CA ARG A 126 3.29 -11.26 -13.73
C ARG A 126 4.53 -11.17 -12.86
N GLU A 127 4.55 -10.21 -11.96
CA GLU A 127 5.66 -9.98 -11.06
C GLU A 127 5.11 -9.77 -9.65
N VAL A 128 5.86 -10.27 -8.66
CA VAL A 128 5.67 -9.93 -7.25
C VAL A 128 6.85 -9.09 -6.81
N TRP A 129 6.55 -7.90 -6.31
CA TRP A 129 7.54 -6.94 -5.81
C TRP A 129 7.38 -6.77 -4.31
N LYS A 130 8.51 -6.62 -3.61
CA LYS A 130 8.57 -6.17 -2.23
C LYS A 130 9.03 -4.71 -2.20
N PHE A 131 8.34 -3.88 -1.43
CA PHE A 131 8.80 -2.53 -1.09
C PHE A 131 9.13 -2.43 0.40
N SER A 132 10.14 -1.64 0.74
CA SER A 132 10.54 -1.36 2.12
C SER A 132 10.98 0.09 2.23
N ILE A 133 10.76 0.71 3.38
CA ILE A 133 11.22 2.09 3.65
C ILE A 133 12.75 2.09 3.69
N LYS A 134 13.37 3.12 3.11
CA LYS A 134 14.83 3.32 3.15
C LYS A 134 15.29 3.96 4.44
#